data_AF-A0A1L3FJU9-F1
#
_entry.id   AF-A0A1L3FJU9-F1
#
_cell.length_a   1.000
_cell.length_b   1.000
_cell.length_c   1.000
_cell.angle_alpha   90.00
_cell.angle_beta   90.00
_cell.angle_gamma   90.00
#
_symmetry.space_group_name_H-M   'P 1'
#
loop_
_entity.id
_entity.type
_entity.pdbx_description
1 polymer ?
#
loop_
_entity_poly.entity_id
_entity_poly.type
_entity_poly.pdbx_seq_one_letter_code
_entity_poly.pdbx_strand_id
1 'polypeptide(L)'
;MDTDQLIRSLAADNAHRAPRVGAVLTMALLVAAPFSILIFASFLGVRPDVMTAMHNPFFDTKFAVTLSLAIPAIIVSLHLSRPEALMRGWGWLLLLPVGLLAVAIGSETMMAPAMPMTMRLVGKNSRVCMLAIPAMSLPLLAGALFGLRHGAPSHPALAGALAGLLSAGLAATLYASHCTDDSPLFVATWYTIATALVTAIGAYAGSKVLRY
;
A
#
# COMPACT_ATOMS: atom_id res chain seq x y z
N MET A 1 2.28 35.93 36.35
CA MET A 1 2.59 35.29 35.06
C MET A 1 1.77 36.04 34.02
N ASP A 2 2.43 36.82 33.16
CA ASP A 2 1.76 37.64 32.15
C ASP A 2 1.38 36.78 30.94
N THR A 3 0.08 36.52 30.80
CA THR A 3 -0.48 35.74 29.70
C THR A 3 -0.09 36.33 28.34
N ASP A 4 0.02 37.66 28.24
CA ASP A 4 0.43 38.36 27.01
C ASP A 4 1.89 38.12 26.61
N GLN A 5 2.76 37.87 27.60
CA GLN A 5 4.15 37.55 27.35
C GLN A 5 4.28 36.09 26.89
N LEU A 6 3.47 35.19 27.47
CA LEU A 6 3.36 33.80 27.04
C LEU A 6 2.81 33.70 25.60
N ILE A 7 1.73 34.43 25.28
CA ILE A 7 1.13 34.48 23.94
C ILE A 7 2.14 35.02 22.91
N ARG A 8 2.89 36.09 23.23
CA ARG A 8 3.94 36.61 22.34
C ARG A 8 5.07 35.62 22.12
N SER A 9 5.50 34.89 23.14
CA SER A 9 6.54 33.86 22.99
C SER A 9 6.07 32.68 22.12
N LEU A 10 4.84 32.19 22.32
CA LEU A 10 4.25 31.11 21.51
C LEU A 10 4.00 31.55 20.05
N ALA A 11 3.59 32.80 19.85
CA ALA A 11 3.42 33.36 18.50
C ALA A 11 4.76 33.54 17.76
N ALA A 12 5.83 33.89 18.48
CA ALA A 12 7.18 34.00 17.93
C ALA A 12 7.79 32.62 17.61
N ASP A 13 7.54 31.60 18.44
CA ASP A 13 7.99 30.22 18.20
C ASP A 13 7.27 29.54 17.02
N ASN A 14 6.12 30.06 16.60
CA ASN A 14 5.35 29.54 15.47
C ASN A 14 5.98 29.89 14.09
N ALA A 15 7.13 30.57 14.06
CA ALA A 15 7.87 30.84 12.83
C ALA A 15 8.39 29.55 12.16
N HIS A 16 8.62 28.48 12.94
CA HIS A 16 9.06 27.18 12.43
C HIS A 16 7.88 26.29 12.06
N ARG A 17 7.27 26.57 10.91
CA ARG A 17 6.22 25.70 10.37
C ARG A 17 6.83 24.34 10.00
N ALA A 18 6.58 23.32 10.81
CA ALA A 18 7.00 21.96 10.51
C ALA A 18 6.59 21.57 9.07
N PRO A 19 7.45 20.86 8.32
CA PRO A 19 7.15 20.48 6.94
C PRO A 19 5.85 19.67 6.90
N ARG A 20 5.00 19.96 5.90
CA ARG A 20 3.73 19.24 5.74
C ARG A 20 4.05 17.76 5.52
N VAL A 21 3.61 16.89 6.43
CA VAL A 21 3.84 15.43 6.39
C VAL A 21 3.54 14.85 5.01
N GLY A 22 2.47 15.33 4.36
CA GLY A 22 2.11 14.93 3.00
C GLY A 22 3.20 15.21 1.96
N ALA A 23 3.84 16.38 1.99
CA ALA A 23 4.92 16.70 1.05
C ALA A 23 6.14 15.81 1.27
N VAL A 24 6.49 15.54 2.54
CA VAL A 24 7.62 14.66 2.88
C VAL A 24 7.32 13.22 2.46
N LEU A 25 6.11 12.72 2.73
CA LEU A 25 5.69 11.39 2.31
C LEU A 25 5.72 11.24 0.78
N THR A 26 5.19 12.22 0.04
CA THR A 26 5.21 12.19 -1.42
C THR A 26 6.64 12.20 -1.95
N MET A 27 7.52 13.06 -1.42
CA MET A 27 8.92 13.08 -1.82
C MET A 27 9.65 11.76 -1.48
N ALA A 28 9.40 11.20 -0.30
CA ALA A 28 9.99 9.94 0.09
C ALA A 28 9.53 8.77 -0.81
N LEU A 29 8.25 8.74 -1.19
CA LEU A 29 7.73 7.76 -2.15
C LEU A 29 8.28 7.98 -3.56
N LEU A 30 8.43 9.23 -4.01
CA LEU A 30 9.04 9.55 -5.30
C LEU A 30 10.51 9.11 -5.37
N VAL A 31 11.24 9.20 -4.26
CA VAL A 31 12.62 8.70 -4.17
C VAL A 31 12.66 7.17 -4.07
N ALA A 32 11.72 6.55 -3.34
CA ALA A 32 11.67 5.10 -3.15
C ALA A 32 11.15 4.32 -4.37
N ALA A 33 10.28 4.93 -5.18
CA ALA A 33 9.68 4.31 -6.35
C ALA A 33 10.73 3.84 -7.39
N PRO A 34 11.75 4.65 -7.77
CA PRO A 34 12.84 4.23 -8.65
C PRO A 34 13.55 2.96 -8.18
N PHE A 35 13.83 2.81 -6.88
CA PHE A 35 14.47 1.60 -6.36
C PHE A 35 13.58 0.37 -6.52
N SER A 36 12.28 0.52 -6.29
CA SER A 36 11.32 -0.56 -6.44
C SER A 36 11.12 -0.95 -7.90
N ILE A 37 11.09 0.05 -8.79
CA ILE A 37 11.06 -0.13 -10.25
C ILE A 37 12.37 -0.79 -10.73
N LEU A 38 13.52 -0.43 -10.17
CA LEU A 38 14.80 -1.03 -10.52
C LEU A 38 14.86 -2.50 -10.12
N ILE A 39 14.38 -2.84 -8.91
CA ILE A 39 14.21 -4.24 -8.48
C ILE A 39 13.29 -4.97 -9.47
N PHE A 40 12.13 -4.39 -9.79
CA PHE A 40 11.20 -4.98 -10.75
C PHE A 40 11.83 -5.22 -12.13
N ALA A 41 12.52 -4.22 -12.68
CA ALA A 41 13.14 -4.26 -14.00
C ALA A 41 14.32 -5.25 -14.05
N SER A 42 15.07 -5.40 -12.95
CA SER A 42 16.25 -6.27 -12.91
C SER A 42 15.88 -7.76 -12.80
N PHE A 43 14.76 -8.10 -12.16
CA PHE A 43 14.42 -9.48 -11.83
C PHE A 43 13.22 -10.06 -12.60
N LEU A 44 12.23 -9.23 -12.98
CA LEU A 44 10.95 -9.71 -13.52
C LEU A 44 10.67 -9.17 -14.92
N GLY A 45 10.75 -7.85 -15.09
CA GLY A 45 10.34 -7.18 -16.33
C GLY A 45 8.83 -7.27 -16.61
N VAL A 46 8.36 -6.53 -17.60
CA VAL A 46 6.95 -6.52 -18.01
C VAL A 46 6.65 -7.74 -18.88
N ARG A 47 5.47 -8.35 -18.70
CA ARG A 47 5.03 -9.50 -19.51
C ARG A 47 4.95 -9.10 -21.00
N PRO A 48 5.45 -9.90 -21.96
CA PRO A 48 5.52 -9.50 -23.38
C PRO A 48 4.15 -9.31 -24.04
N ASP A 49 3.11 -9.94 -23.52
CA ASP A 49 1.72 -9.86 -24.01
C ASP A 49 0.85 -8.89 -23.20
N VAL A 50 1.43 -7.89 -22.52
CA VAL A 50 0.65 -6.86 -21.81
C VAL A 50 -0.37 -6.18 -22.72
N MET A 51 -0.01 -5.86 -23.97
CA MET A 51 -0.89 -5.13 -24.87
C MET A 51 -2.16 -5.93 -25.24
N THR A 52 -2.05 -7.26 -25.34
CA THR A 52 -3.22 -8.12 -25.55
C THR A 52 -3.95 -8.42 -24.24
N ALA A 53 -3.22 -8.53 -23.12
CA ALA A 53 -3.78 -8.73 -21.79
C ALA A 53 -4.66 -7.56 -21.31
N MET A 54 -4.41 -6.33 -21.76
CA MET A 54 -5.26 -5.16 -21.48
C MET A 54 -6.71 -5.30 -22.00
N HIS A 55 -6.99 -6.26 -22.87
CA HIS A 55 -8.37 -6.58 -23.28
C HIS A 55 -9.05 -7.59 -22.36
N ASN A 56 -8.33 -8.17 -21.39
CA ASN A 56 -8.88 -9.09 -20.41
C ASN A 56 -9.36 -8.32 -19.16
N PRO A 57 -10.66 -8.29 -18.85
CA PRO A 57 -11.17 -7.54 -17.70
C PRO A 57 -10.59 -8.01 -16.36
N PHE A 58 -10.13 -9.26 -16.26
CA PHE A 58 -9.47 -9.77 -15.06
C PHE A 58 -8.05 -9.23 -14.87
N PHE A 59 -7.34 -8.90 -15.97
CA PHE A 59 -6.05 -8.22 -15.90
C PHE A 59 -6.22 -6.83 -15.29
N ASP A 60 -7.15 -6.03 -15.82
CA ASP A 60 -7.43 -4.67 -15.32
C ASP A 60 -7.90 -4.66 -13.87
N THR A 61 -8.70 -5.67 -13.49
CA THR A 61 -9.21 -5.83 -12.12
C THR A 61 -8.07 -5.95 -11.10
N LYS A 62 -6.93 -6.58 -11.45
CA LYS A 62 -5.76 -6.64 -10.55
C LYS A 62 -5.26 -5.24 -10.21
N PHE A 63 -5.07 -4.39 -11.22
CA PHE A 63 -4.62 -3.02 -11.03
C PHE A 63 -5.63 -2.22 -10.22
N ALA A 64 -6.93 -2.38 -10.51
CA ALA A 64 -7.99 -1.74 -9.74
C ALA A 64 -7.94 -2.14 -8.26
N VAL A 65 -7.77 -3.43 -7.96
CA VAL A 65 -7.64 -3.94 -6.59
C VAL A 65 -6.39 -3.40 -5.90
N THR A 66 -5.22 -3.45 -6.53
CA THR A 66 -3.97 -3.01 -5.88
C THR A 66 -3.91 -1.49 -5.70
N LEU A 67 -4.41 -0.71 -6.65
CA LEU A 67 -4.51 0.74 -6.53
C LEU A 67 -5.57 1.16 -5.51
N SER A 68 -6.72 0.48 -5.50
CA SER A 68 -7.74 0.70 -4.46
C SER A 68 -7.29 0.30 -3.07
N LEU A 69 -6.24 -0.51 -2.93
CA LEU A 69 -5.59 -0.77 -1.66
C LEU A 69 -4.61 0.36 -1.30
N ALA A 70 -3.77 0.78 -2.26
CA ALA A 70 -2.73 1.78 -2.05
C ALA A 70 -3.28 3.19 -1.77
N ILE A 71 -4.27 3.65 -2.54
CA ILE A 71 -4.79 5.03 -2.47
C ILE A 71 -5.44 5.31 -1.10
N PRO A 72 -6.39 4.49 -0.60
CA PRO A 72 -6.93 4.65 0.74
C PRO A 72 -5.87 4.56 1.83
N ALA A 73 -4.91 3.65 1.69
CA ALA A 73 -3.82 3.52 2.66
C ALA A 73 -3.00 4.81 2.77
N ILE A 74 -2.69 5.48 1.65
CA ILE A 74 -2.01 6.78 1.62
C ILE A 74 -2.87 7.85 2.31
N ILE A 75 -4.15 7.96 1.92
CA ILE A 75 -5.07 8.97 2.46
C ILE A 75 -5.24 8.80 3.97
N VAL A 76 -5.48 7.58 4.43
CA VAL A 76 -5.68 7.26 5.85
C VAL A 76 -4.37 7.47 6.62
N SER A 77 -3.22 7.09 6.08
CA SER A 77 -1.91 7.37 6.71
C SER A 77 -1.66 8.85 6.92
N LEU A 78 -1.98 9.68 5.91
CA LEU A 78 -1.85 11.13 6.01
C LEU A 78 -2.85 11.72 7.01
N HIS A 79 -4.06 11.18 7.09
CA HIS A 79 -5.05 11.61 8.07
C HIS A 79 -4.57 11.31 9.50
N LEU A 80 -4.10 10.07 9.76
CA LEU A 80 -3.60 9.64 11.07
C LEU A 80 -2.27 10.27 11.49
N SER A 81 -1.55 10.93 10.58
CA SER A 81 -0.35 11.70 10.94
C SER A 81 -0.65 12.97 11.76
N ARG A 82 -1.94 13.33 11.88
CA ARG A 82 -2.42 14.45 12.70
C ARG A 82 -2.91 13.94 14.08
N PRO A 83 -2.55 14.62 15.18
CA PRO A 83 -2.78 14.11 16.54
C PRO A 83 -4.26 13.96 16.93
N GLU A 84 -5.16 14.75 16.33
CA GLU A 84 -6.60 14.72 16.63
C GLU A 84 -7.43 13.83 15.69
N ALA A 85 -6.79 13.16 14.73
CA ALA A 85 -7.51 12.40 13.72
C ALA A 85 -7.98 11.03 14.25
N LEU A 86 -9.31 10.81 14.21
CA LEU A 86 -9.93 9.53 14.50
C LEU A 86 -10.04 8.67 13.23
N MET A 87 -9.74 7.38 13.33
CA MET A 87 -9.91 6.43 12.21
C MET A 87 -11.36 6.30 11.70
N ARG A 88 -12.35 6.68 12.52
CA ARG A 88 -13.72 6.18 12.39
C ARG A 88 -14.45 6.61 11.12
N GLY A 89 -14.04 7.72 10.48
CA GLY A 89 -14.63 8.19 9.22
C GLY A 89 -13.99 7.60 7.95
N TRP A 90 -12.68 7.37 7.97
CA TRP A 90 -11.91 7.00 6.75
C TRP A 90 -11.59 5.50 6.66
N GLY A 91 -11.76 4.75 7.76
CA GLY A 91 -11.49 3.31 7.79
C GLY A 91 -12.35 2.49 6.83
N TRP A 92 -13.58 2.95 6.51
CA TRP A 92 -14.45 2.34 5.49
C TRP A 92 -13.76 2.22 4.13
N LEU A 93 -12.89 3.17 3.78
CA LEU A 93 -12.22 3.22 2.49
C LEU A 93 -11.28 2.01 2.27
N LEU A 94 -10.84 1.36 3.37
CA LEU A 94 -10.04 0.12 3.34
C LEU A 94 -10.87 -1.13 2.98
N LEU A 95 -12.20 -1.05 3.03
CA LEU A 95 -13.10 -2.14 2.61
C LEU A 95 -13.32 -2.17 1.08
N LEU A 96 -12.99 -1.08 0.39
CA LEU A 96 -13.12 -0.97 -1.07
C LEU A 96 -12.39 -2.09 -1.84
N PRO A 97 -11.10 -2.39 -1.58
CA PRO A 97 -10.39 -3.49 -2.26
C PRO A 97 -11.02 -4.86 -1.98
N VAL A 98 -11.61 -5.06 -0.79
CA VAL A 98 -12.29 -6.31 -0.43
C VAL A 98 -13.57 -6.47 -1.25
N GLY A 99 -14.35 -5.40 -1.41
CA GLY A 99 -15.55 -5.40 -2.26
C GLY A 99 -15.22 -5.69 -3.72
N LEU A 100 -14.17 -5.06 -4.26
CA LEU A 100 -13.69 -5.31 -5.63
C LEU A 100 -13.28 -6.77 -5.84
N LEU A 101 -12.53 -7.35 -4.91
CA LEU A 101 -12.14 -8.76 -4.97
C LEU A 101 -13.36 -9.69 -4.88
N ALA A 102 -14.33 -9.40 -4.02
CA ALA A 102 -15.53 -10.21 -3.88
C ALA A 102 -16.37 -10.21 -5.18
N VAL A 103 -16.54 -9.05 -5.82
CA VAL A 103 -17.22 -8.94 -7.12
C VAL A 103 -16.45 -9.69 -8.20
N ALA A 104 -15.12 -9.58 -8.24
CA ALA A 104 -14.28 -10.25 -9.22
C ALA A 104 -14.31 -11.79 -9.09
N ILE A 105 -14.28 -12.30 -7.85
CA ILE A 105 -14.43 -13.74 -7.59
C ILE A 105 -15.83 -14.20 -7.98
N GLY A 106 -16.87 -13.43 -7.60
CA GLY A 106 -18.25 -13.72 -7.96
C GLY A 106 -18.46 -13.81 -9.47
N SER A 107 -17.97 -12.82 -10.23
CA SER A 107 -18.07 -12.83 -11.69
C SER A 107 -17.32 -14.01 -12.32
N GLU A 108 -16.12 -14.34 -11.82
CA GLU A 108 -15.35 -15.49 -12.30
C GLU A 108 -16.05 -16.83 -12.01
N THR A 109 -16.80 -16.95 -10.90
CA THR A 109 -17.59 -18.15 -10.60
C THR A 109 -18.87 -18.28 -11.43
N MET A 110 -19.44 -17.16 -11.89
CA MET A 110 -20.62 -17.17 -12.76
C MET A 110 -20.26 -17.51 -14.21
N MET A 111 -19.03 -17.23 -14.63
CA MET A 111 -18.49 -17.69 -15.90
C MET A 111 -18.10 -19.17 -15.78
N ALA A 112 -18.49 -20.02 -16.74
CA ALA A 112 -18.14 -21.44 -16.73
C ALA A 112 -16.61 -21.60 -16.56
N PRO A 113 -16.10 -22.09 -15.40
CA PRO A 113 -14.67 -22.04 -15.13
C PRO A 113 -13.92 -22.99 -16.06
N ALA A 114 -13.00 -22.45 -16.87
CA ALA A 114 -12.16 -23.27 -17.75
C ALA A 114 -11.20 -24.20 -16.98
N MET A 115 -10.97 -23.94 -15.69
CA MET A 115 -10.05 -24.69 -14.83
C MET A 115 -10.64 -24.92 -13.43
N PRO A 116 -10.28 -26.02 -12.76
CA PRO A 116 -10.68 -26.29 -11.39
C PRO A 116 -10.15 -25.22 -10.42
N MET A 117 -10.95 -24.94 -9.39
CA MET A 117 -10.69 -23.88 -8.41
C MET A 117 -9.30 -23.99 -7.75
N THR A 118 -8.84 -25.21 -7.45
CA THR A 118 -7.53 -25.46 -6.83
C THR A 118 -6.38 -25.02 -7.73
N MET A 119 -6.49 -25.22 -9.04
CA MET A 119 -5.45 -24.82 -10.00
C MET A 119 -5.39 -23.30 -10.17
N ARG A 120 -6.57 -22.64 -10.15
CA ARG A 120 -6.70 -21.17 -10.13
C ARG A 120 -6.15 -20.56 -8.83
N LEU A 121 -6.35 -21.24 -7.70
CA LEU A 121 -5.87 -20.80 -6.39
C LEU A 121 -4.35 -20.89 -6.29
N VAL A 122 -3.76 -22.04 -6.66
CA VAL A 122 -2.32 -22.27 -6.53
C VAL A 122 -1.53 -21.42 -7.54
N GLY A 123 -2.06 -21.27 -8.76
CA GLY A 123 -1.39 -20.55 -9.86
C GLY A 123 -0.02 -21.13 -10.20
N LYS A 124 0.67 -20.53 -11.18
CA LYS A 124 2.05 -20.90 -11.51
C LYS A 124 3.08 -20.02 -10.78
N ASN A 125 2.70 -18.78 -10.46
CA ASN A 125 3.62 -17.75 -9.98
C ASN A 125 3.50 -17.45 -8.48
N SER A 126 2.91 -18.35 -7.68
CA SER A 126 2.68 -18.13 -6.23
C SER A 126 3.96 -17.91 -5.42
N ARG A 127 5.02 -18.65 -5.71
CA ARG A 127 6.31 -18.46 -5.03
C ARG A 127 6.98 -17.15 -5.41
N VAL A 128 6.86 -16.76 -6.69
CA VAL A 128 7.46 -15.52 -7.21
C VAL A 128 6.76 -14.31 -6.60
N CYS A 129 5.43 -14.31 -6.52
CA CYS A 129 4.70 -13.18 -5.93
C CYS A 129 5.00 -13.00 -4.44
N MET A 130 5.14 -14.11 -3.69
CA MET A 130 5.49 -14.07 -2.27
C MET A 130 6.88 -13.50 -1.99
N LEU A 131 7.81 -13.57 -2.93
CA LEU A 131 9.14 -12.99 -2.77
C LEU A 131 9.22 -11.58 -3.39
N ALA A 132 8.69 -11.42 -4.59
CA ALA A 132 8.78 -10.18 -5.36
C ALA A 132 7.99 -9.04 -4.71
N ILE A 133 6.74 -9.28 -4.26
CA ILE A 133 5.92 -8.22 -3.65
C ILE A 133 6.62 -7.67 -2.40
N PRO A 134 6.99 -8.49 -1.39
CA PRO A 134 7.69 -7.95 -0.21
C PRO A 134 9.02 -7.28 -0.56
N ALA A 135 9.83 -7.86 -1.45
CA ALA A 135 11.12 -7.27 -1.84
C ALA A 135 10.95 -5.88 -2.46
N MET A 136 9.99 -5.71 -3.37
CA MET A 136 9.67 -4.41 -3.98
C MET A 136 8.97 -3.45 -3.01
N SER A 137 8.30 -3.96 -1.97
CA SER A 137 7.71 -3.12 -0.93
C SER A 137 8.74 -2.53 0.03
N LEU A 138 9.92 -3.13 0.22
CA LEU A 138 10.90 -2.68 1.21
C LEU A 138 11.34 -1.21 1.01
N PRO A 139 11.74 -0.76 -0.20
CA PRO A 139 12.12 0.65 -0.40
C PRO A 139 10.94 1.60 -0.15
N LEU A 140 9.74 1.22 -0.64
CA LEU A 140 8.52 2.00 -0.46
C LEU A 140 8.11 2.10 1.01
N LEU A 141 8.24 1.01 1.76
CA LEU A 141 7.95 0.97 3.20
C LEU A 141 8.92 1.85 3.97
N ALA A 142 10.23 1.78 3.67
CA ALA A 142 11.24 2.62 4.28
C ALA A 142 10.96 4.12 4.01
N GLY A 143 10.64 4.47 2.76
CA GLY A 143 10.23 5.83 2.39
C GLY A 143 8.95 6.29 3.11
N ALA A 144 7.94 5.41 3.18
CA ALA A 144 6.68 5.70 3.85
C ALA A 144 6.87 5.93 5.36
N LEU A 145 7.63 5.08 6.05
CA LEU A 145 7.96 5.26 7.46
C LEU A 145 8.77 6.53 7.70
N PHE A 146 9.73 6.85 6.82
CA PHE A 146 10.49 8.10 6.90
C PHE A 146 9.58 9.32 6.76
N GLY A 147 8.65 9.30 5.79
CA GLY A 147 7.67 10.37 5.60
C GLY A 147 6.76 10.55 6.82
N LEU A 148 6.20 9.45 7.34
CA LEU A 148 5.28 9.48 8.47
C LEU A 148 5.96 9.84 9.81
N ARG A 149 7.28 9.64 9.94
CA ARG A 149 8.05 10.02 11.14
C ARG A 149 8.06 11.53 11.38
N HIS A 150 7.81 12.34 10.35
CA HIS A 150 7.70 13.79 10.47
C HIS A 150 6.31 14.25 10.94
N GLY A 151 5.35 13.33 11.08
CA GLY A 151 4.04 13.59 11.68
C GLY A 151 3.98 13.25 13.16
N ALA A 152 2.79 13.39 13.74
CA ALA A 152 2.49 13.04 15.13
C ALA A 152 1.41 11.97 15.26
N PRO A 153 1.71 10.73 14.82
CA PRO A 153 0.75 9.64 14.91
C PRO A 153 0.50 9.26 16.38
N SER A 154 -0.76 9.35 16.80
CA SER A 154 -1.23 8.88 18.12
C SER A 154 -1.10 7.36 18.29
N HIS A 155 -1.11 6.62 17.17
CA HIS A 155 -0.99 5.16 17.14
C HIS A 155 0.13 4.73 16.15
N PRO A 156 1.40 4.63 16.60
CA PRO A 156 2.54 4.39 15.72
C PRO A 156 2.51 3.02 15.01
N ALA A 157 2.02 1.98 15.69
CA ALA A 157 1.87 0.65 15.08
C ALA A 157 0.85 0.66 13.94
N LEU A 158 -0.26 1.37 14.09
CA LEU A 158 -1.29 1.48 13.08
C LEU A 158 -0.83 2.31 11.87
N ALA A 159 -0.14 3.44 12.12
CA ALA A 159 0.48 4.22 11.05
C ALA A 159 1.50 3.39 10.26
N GLY A 160 2.28 2.57 10.96
CA GLY A 160 3.18 1.58 10.35
C GLY A 160 2.44 0.52 9.52
N ALA A 161 1.32 0.01 10.00
CA ALA A 161 0.50 -0.96 9.27
C ALA A 161 0.00 -0.36 7.94
N LEU A 162 -0.48 0.88 7.97
CA LEU A 162 -0.94 1.58 6.76
C LEU A 162 0.21 1.89 5.79
N ALA A 163 1.41 2.19 6.31
CA ALA A 163 2.63 2.29 5.49
C ALA A 163 2.99 0.95 4.83
N GLY A 164 2.80 -0.17 5.54
CA GLY A 164 2.90 -1.52 4.96
C GLY A 164 1.86 -1.77 3.88
N LEU A 165 0.61 -1.35 4.11
CA LEU A 165 -0.49 -1.54 3.17
C LEU A 165 -0.29 -0.74 1.87
N LEU A 166 0.13 0.53 1.97
CA LEU A 166 0.39 1.35 0.78
C LEU A 166 1.60 0.86 -0.01
N SER A 167 2.68 0.46 0.68
CA SER A 167 3.89 -0.05 0.02
C SER A 167 3.65 -1.40 -0.65
N ALA A 168 2.86 -2.29 -0.02
CA ALA A 168 2.39 -3.52 -0.62
C ALA A 168 1.49 -3.28 -1.83
N GLY A 169 0.51 -2.37 -1.74
CA GLY A 169 -0.39 -2.05 -2.85
C GLY A 169 0.34 -1.50 -4.08
N LEU A 170 1.31 -0.61 -3.88
CA LEU A 170 2.14 -0.07 -4.97
C LEU A 170 3.05 -1.16 -5.58
N ALA A 171 3.71 -1.98 -4.76
CA ALA A 171 4.53 -3.09 -5.24
C ALA A 171 3.70 -4.17 -5.97
N ALA A 172 2.50 -4.48 -5.46
CA ALA A 172 1.58 -5.41 -6.09
C ALA A 172 1.08 -4.90 -7.45
N THR A 173 0.94 -3.57 -7.61
CA THR A 173 0.64 -2.94 -8.92
C THR A 173 1.77 -3.17 -9.92
N LEU A 174 3.03 -3.03 -9.50
CA LEU A 174 4.18 -3.37 -10.36
C LEU A 174 4.17 -4.86 -10.72
N TYR A 175 3.99 -5.73 -9.72
CA TYR A 175 3.95 -7.17 -9.93
C TYR A 175 2.79 -7.63 -10.83
N ALA A 176 1.64 -6.96 -10.77
CA ALA A 176 0.49 -7.25 -11.63
C ALA A 176 0.80 -7.11 -13.12
N SER A 177 1.75 -6.25 -13.51
CA SER A 177 2.20 -6.10 -14.90
C SER A 177 3.10 -7.24 -15.40
N HIS A 178 3.65 -8.05 -14.49
CA HIS A 178 4.45 -9.22 -14.82
C HIS A 178 3.64 -10.52 -14.72
N CYS A 179 2.79 -10.64 -13.69
CA CYS A 179 2.14 -11.89 -13.33
C CYS A 179 1.11 -12.34 -14.37
N THR A 180 1.30 -13.54 -14.91
CA THR A 180 0.42 -14.11 -15.95
C THR A 180 -0.84 -14.78 -15.42
N ASP A 181 -0.93 -15.01 -14.10
CA ASP A 181 -2.06 -15.68 -13.47
C ASP A 181 -3.21 -14.68 -13.25
N ASP A 182 -4.15 -14.58 -14.19
CA ASP A 182 -5.23 -13.58 -14.18
C ASP A 182 -6.40 -13.88 -13.25
N SER A 183 -6.43 -15.04 -12.60
CA SER A 183 -7.54 -15.42 -11.72
C SER A 183 -7.65 -14.50 -10.48
N PRO A 184 -8.81 -13.87 -10.23
CA PRO A 184 -9.12 -13.18 -8.98
C PRO A 184 -8.85 -13.99 -7.72
N LEU A 185 -9.09 -15.32 -7.74
CA LEU A 185 -8.79 -16.19 -6.60
C LEU A 185 -7.29 -16.23 -6.25
N PHE A 186 -6.43 -16.19 -7.26
CA PHE A 186 -4.98 -16.13 -7.06
C PHE A 186 -4.57 -14.83 -6.35
N VAL A 187 -5.12 -13.70 -6.80
CA VAL A 187 -4.89 -12.38 -6.19
C VAL A 187 -5.40 -12.36 -4.74
N ALA A 188 -6.64 -12.82 -4.53
CA ALA A 188 -7.27 -12.85 -3.22
C ALA A 188 -6.54 -13.74 -2.21
N THR A 189 -5.75 -14.70 -2.67
CA THR A 189 -5.00 -15.61 -1.79
C THR A 189 -3.56 -15.13 -1.62
N TRP A 190 -2.82 -14.99 -2.71
CA TRP A 190 -1.37 -14.77 -2.61
C TRP A 190 -1.01 -13.30 -2.43
N TYR A 191 -1.70 -12.37 -3.11
CA TYR A 191 -1.41 -10.95 -2.95
C TYR A 191 -1.84 -10.48 -1.58
N THR A 192 -2.94 -11.00 -1.04
CA THR A 192 -3.40 -10.69 0.32
C THR A 192 -2.45 -11.23 1.38
N ILE A 193 -1.92 -12.45 1.26
CA ILE A 193 -0.92 -12.98 2.20
C ILE A 193 0.38 -12.16 2.13
N ALA A 194 0.88 -11.87 0.94
CA ALA A 194 2.07 -11.03 0.77
C ALA A 194 1.86 -9.62 1.35
N THR A 195 0.68 -9.03 1.11
CA THR A 195 0.28 -7.74 1.68
C THR A 195 0.19 -7.78 3.19
N ALA A 196 -0.41 -8.83 3.76
CA ALA A 196 -0.54 -9.01 5.20
C ALA A 196 0.83 -9.12 5.87
N LEU A 197 1.78 -9.82 5.23
CA LEU A 197 3.16 -9.91 5.71
C LEU A 197 3.83 -8.53 5.76
N VAL A 198 3.78 -7.77 4.66
CA VAL A 198 4.36 -6.41 4.60
C VAL A 198 3.65 -5.46 5.58
N THR A 199 2.34 -5.59 5.74
CA THR A 199 1.53 -4.84 6.70
C THR A 199 1.96 -5.13 8.14
N ALA A 200 2.19 -6.40 8.49
CA ALA A 200 2.67 -6.79 9.81
C ALA A 200 4.10 -6.28 10.09
N ILE A 201 4.99 -6.37 9.10
CA ILE A 201 6.35 -5.81 9.17
C ILE A 201 6.28 -4.29 9.37
N GLY A 202 5.44 -3.60 8.59
CA GLY A 202 5.20 -2.18 8.71
C GLY A 202 4.66 -1.80 10.08
N ALA A 203 3.71 -2.56 10.64
CA ALA A 203 3.14 -2.31 11.96
C ALA A 203 4.19 -2.43 13.06
N TYR A 204 5.00 -3.49 13.02
CA TYR A 204 6.10 -3.69 13.96
C TYR A 204 7.17 -2.61 13.84
N ALA A 205 7.64 -2.31 12.63
CA ALA A 205 8.63 -1.27 12.39
C ALA A 205 8.11 0.12 12.80
N GLY A 206 6.85 0.44 12.46
CA GLY A 206 6.19 1.67 12.86
C GLY A 206 6.08 1.82 14.37
N SER A 207 5.77 0.74 15.09
CA SER A 207 5.71 0.76 16.57
C SER A 207 7.04 1.16 17.24
N LYS A 208 8.17 0.99 16.55
CA LYS A 208 9.50 1.35 17.03
C LYS A 208 10.01 2.67 16.48
N VAL A 209 9.81 2.93 15.19
CA VAL A 209 10.40 4.08 14.48
C VAL A 209 9.54 5.33 14.54
N LEU A 210 8.20 5.17 14.63
CA LEU A 210 7.24 6.27 14.73
C LEU A 210 6.85 6.58 16.18
N ARG A 211 7.43 5.86 17.14
CA ARG A 211 7.27 6.15 18.56
C ARG A 211 8.21 7.30 18.91
N TYR A 212 7.63 8.37 19.42
CA TYR A 212 8.34 9.49 20.02
C TYR A 212 9.24 9.03 21.17
#